data_AF-A0A074MAD4-F1
#
_entry.id   AF-A0A074MAD4-F1
#
_cell.length_a   1.000
_cell.length_b   1.000
_cell.length_c   1.000
_cell.angle_alpha   90.00
_cell.angle_beta   90.00
_cell.angle_gamma   90.00
#
_symmetry.space_group_name_H-M   'P 1'
#
loop_
_entity.id
_entity.type
_entity.pdbx_description
1 polymer ?
#
loop_
_entity_poly.entity_id
_entity_poly.type
_entity_poly.pdbx_seq_one_letter_code
_entity_poly.pdbx_strand_id
1 'polypeptide(L)'
;MSIHFAAAKPAGLTATSSPGAKILVARAQKRVANDNADFAERSQNNDRVMRAALRHFATHGMGAAKVAREQAEKAFFKGDRDTYDWWVDITRTLDRRVAASVSGQTEPLSSTPGPGAR
;
A
#
# COMPACT_ATOMS: atom_id res chain seq x y z
N MET A 1 24.24 12.73 -29.42
CA MET A 1 24.63 13.07 -28.04
C MET A 1 24.68 11.78 -27.24
N SER A 2 25.84 11.39 -26.73
CA SER A 2 25.99 10.20 -25.86
C SER A 2 25.85 10.62 -24.40
N ILE A 3 25.05 9.88 -23.65
CA ILE A 3 24.91 10.04 -22.20
C ILE A 3 25.81 9.00 -21.53
N HIS A 4 26.80 9.45 -20.78
CA HIS A 4 27.67 8.59 -19.98
C HIS A 4 27.11 8.51 -18.57
N PHE A 5 26.74 7.30 -18.12
CA PHE A 5 26.39 7.06 -16.74
C PHE A 5 27.67 6.88 -15.91
N ALA A 6 27.83 7.70 -14.87
CA ALA A 6 28.88 7.48 -13.88
C ALA A 6 28.49 6.27 -13.01
N ALA A 7 29.38 5.29 -12.88
CA ALA A 7 29.20 4.20 -11.94
C ALA A 7 29.11 4.75 -10.51
N ALA A 8 28.07 4.37 -9.76
CA ALA A 8 28.00 4.66 -8.33
C ALA A 8 29.23 4.02 -7.66
N LYS A 9 30.12 4.85 -7.12
CA LYS A 9 31.18 4.35 -6.24
C LYS A 9 30.48 3.59 -5.12
N PRO A 10 30.72 2.29 -4.92
CA PRO A 10 30.21 1.62 -3.74
C PRO A 10 30.86 2.31 -2.55
N ALA A 11 30.09 3.12 -1.82
CA ALA A 11 30.45 3.57 -0.50
C ALA A 11 30.51 2.31 0.39
N GLY A 12 31.64 1.60 0.35
CA GLY A 12 31.72 0.31 1.02
C GLY A 12 32.91 -0.60 0.71
N LEU A 13 33.79 -0.30 -0.25
CA LEU A 13 34.93 -1.20 -0.51
C LEU A 13 36.21 -0.88 0.27
N THR A 14 36.25 0.17 1.09
CA THR A 14 37.42 0.50 1.94
C THR A 14 37.07 0.73 3.41
N ALA A 15 35.94 0.19 3.91
CA ALA A 15 35.60 0.27 5.33
C ALA A 15 34.64 -0.83 5.81
N THR A 16 34.85 -2.11 5.48
CA THR A 16 33.96 -3.17 6.03
C THR A 16 34.64 -4.54 6.15
N SER A 17 35.64 -4.68 7.02
CA SER A 17 35.98 -6.01 7.60
C SER A 17 35.60 -6.13 9.08
N SER A 18 34.89 -5.16 9.65
CA SER A 18 34.43 -5.26 11.03
C SER A 18 33.11 -6.06 11.09
N PRO A 19 32.95 -6.98 12.05
CA PRO A 19 31.69 -7.69 12.27
C PRO A 19 30.50 -6.73 12.47
N GLY A 20 30.72 -5.58 13.11
CA GLY A 20 29.70 -4.56 13.33
C GLY A 20 29.16 -3.94 12.02
N ALA A 21 30.05 -3.64 11.06
CA ALA A 21 29.63 -3.10 9.77
C ALA A 21 28.82 -4.13 8.95
N LYS A 22 29.17 -5.43 9.06
CA LYS A 22 28.38 -6.52 8.44
C LYS A 22 26.97 -6.61 9.02
N ILE A 23 26.82 -6.46 10.35
CA ILE A 23 25.51 -6.50 11.01
C ILE A 23 24.64 -5.31 10.59
N LEU A 24 25.23 -4.11 10.47
CA LEU A 24 24.50 -2.91 10.03
C LEU A 24 24.07 -3.01 8.56
N VAL A 25 24.95 -3.49 7.66
CA VAL A 25 24.61 -3.75 6.26
C VAL A 25 23.51 -4.80 6.12
N ALA A 26 23.59 -5.91 6.87
CA ALA A 26 22.54 -6.93 6.87
C ALA A 26 21.18 -6.39 7.35
N ARG A 27 21.17 -5.53 8.37
CA ARG A 27 19.96 -4.84 8.85
C ARG A 27 19.40 -3.84 7.83
N ALA A 28 20.27 -3.11 7.13
CA ALA A 28 19.86 -2.21 6.07
C ALA A 28 19.32 -2.97 4.84
N GLN A 29 19.91 -4.12 4.49
CA GLN A 29 19.43 -5.01 3.43
C GLN A 29 18.05 -5.61 3.75
N LYS A 30 17.78 -5.92 5.02
CA LYS A 30 16.44 -6.34 5.48
C LYS A 30 15.38 -5.21 5.44
N ARG A 31 15.78 -3.97 5.15
CA ARG A 31 14.91 -2.79 5.00
C ARG A 31 15.09 -2.13 3.64
N VAL A 32 15.46 -2.89 2.61
CA VAL A 32 15.43 -2.37 1.24
C VAL A 32 13.97 -2.16 0.88
N ALA A 33 13.59 -0.92 0.56
CA ALA A 33 12.21 -0.51 0.25
C ALA A 33 11.59 -1.17 -1.00
N ASN A 34 12.24 -2.21 -1.56
CA ASN A 34 11.73 -3.02 -2.65
C ASN A 34 11.31 -4.40 -2.10
N ASP A 35 10.35 -4.40 -1.18
CA ASP A 35 9.73 -5.61 -0.60
C ASP A 35 8.74 -6.29 -1.58
N ASN A 36 8.97 -6.18 -2.89
CA ASN A 36 8.04 -6.68 -3.91
C ASN A 36 8.05 -8.22 -4.04
N ALA A 37 8.87 -8.93 -3.25
CA ALA A 37 9.06 -10.37 -3.32
C ALA A 37 7.87 -11.17 -2.74
N ASP A 38 7.23 -10.67 -1.67
CA ASP A 38 6.07 -11.34 -1.04
C ASP A 38 4.77 -11.16 -1.86
N PHE A 39 4.79 -10.35 -2.93
CA PHE A 39 3.62 -10.09 -3.76
C PHE A 39 3.44 -11.08 -4.91
N ALA A 40 4.41 -11.95 -5.20
CA ALA A 40 4.43 -12.75 -6.43
C ALA A 40 3.29 -13.79 -6.53
N GLU A 41 2.88 -14.45 -5.44
CA GLU A 41 1.72 -15.37 -5.45
C GLU A 41 0.37 -14.66 -5.27
N ARG A 42 0.35 -13.53 -4.55
CA ARG A 42 -0.82 -12.65 -4.44
C ARG A 42 -1.07 -11.85 -5.73
N SER A 43 -0.13 -11.90 -6.69
CA SER A 43 -0.03 -11.01 -7.85
C SER A 43 -1.16 -11.20 -8.86
N GLN A 44 -1.61 -12.41 -9.19
CA GLN A 44 -2.53 -12.55 -10.34
C GLN A 44 -3.92 -11.93 -10.08
N ASN A 45 -4.52 -12.18 -8.91
CA ASN A 45 -5.78 -11.55 -8.53
C ASN A 45 -5.59 -10.05 -8.27
N ASN A 46 -4.49 -9.68 -7.63
CA ASN A 46 -4.19 -8.28 -7.33
C ASN A 46 -3.92 -7.47 -8.62
N ASP A 47 -3.35 -8.09 -9.65
CA ASP A 47 -3.15 -7.50 -10.98
C ASP A 47 -4.47 -7.26 -11.69
N ARG A 48 -5.44 -8.18 -11.57
CA ARG A 48 -6.80 -7.99 -12.11
C ARG A 48 -7.51 -6.83 -11.42
N VAL A 49 -7.47 -6.77 -10.09
CA VAL A 49 -8.02 -5.67 -9.30
C VAL A 49 -7.32 -4.35 -9.65
N MET A 50 -5.99 -4.34 -9.75
CA MET A 50 -5.18 -3.18 -10.10
C MET A 50 -5.54 -2.65 -11.49
N ARG A 51 -5.63 -3.51 -12.51
CA ARG A 51 -6.03 -3.09 -13.86
C ARG A 51 -7.46 -2.52 -13.87
N ALA A 52 -8.38 -3.15 -13.14
CA ALA A 52 -9.75 -2.64 -13.02
C ALA A 52 -9.78 -1.28 -12.32
N ALA A 53 -9.02 -1.11 -11.23
CA ALA A 53 -8.87 0.14 -10.51
C ALA A 53 -8.29 1.25 -11.40
N LEU A 54 -7.21 0.98 -12.14
CA LEU A 54 -6.62 1.94 -13.06
C LEU A 54 -7.57 2.33 -14.20
N ARG A 55 -8.33 1.37 -14.74
CA ARG A 55 -9.36 1.67 -15.74
C ARG A 55 -10.48 2.53 -15.15
N HIS A 56 -10.90 2.25 -13.92
CA HIS A 56 -11.91 3.03 -13.22
C HIS A 56 -11.43 4.46 -12.92
N PHE A 57 -10.16 4.60 -12.52
CA PHE A 57 -9.50 5.88 -12.35
C PHE A 57 -9.39 6.66 -13.66
N ALA A 58 -9.04 6.01 -14.78
CA ALA A 58 -8.99 6.65 -16.08
C ALA A 58 -10.35 7.23 -16.50
N THR A 59 -11.46 6.57 -16.14
CA THR A 59 -12.82 7.03 -16.45
C THR A 59 -13.30 8.16 -15.52
N HIS A 60 -13.03 8.08 -14.22
CA HIS A 60 -13.64 8.96 -13.20
C HIS A 60 -12.67 9.94 -12.53
N GLY A 61 -11.36 9.82 -12.79
CA GLY A 61 -10.31 10.63 -12.19
C GLY A 61 -10.28 10.55 -10.67
N MET A 62 -10.06 11.68 -10.01
CA MET A 62 -10.02 11.79 -8.53
C MET A 62 -11.31 11.33 -7.84
N GLY A 63 -12.44 11.31 -8.56
CA GLY A 63 -13.72 10.83 -8.04
C GLY A 63 -13.86 9.30 -8.01
N ALA A 64 -12.93 8.55 -8.60
CA ALA A 64 -13.06 7.11 -8.80
C ALA A 64 -13.25 6.31 -7.51
N ALA A 65 -12.54 6.68 -6.43
CA ALA A 65 -12.67 5.99 -5.13
C ALA A 65 -14.08 6.17 -4.53
N LYS A 66 -14.69 7.34 -4.70
CA LYS A 66 -16.05 7.61 -4.23
C LYS A 66 -17.09 6.83 -5.03
N VAL A 67 -16.93 6.78 -6.35
CA VAL A 67 -17.81 5.99 -7.24
C VAL A 67 -17.70 4.50 -6.96
N ALA A 68 -16.49 3.98 -6.74
CA ALA A 68 -16.28 2.58 -6.35
C ALA A 68 -16.96 2.26 -5.01
N ARG A 69 -16.89 3.17 -4.03
CA ARG A 69 -17.61 3.03 -2.76
C ARG A 69 -19.12 2.96 -2.95
N GLU A 70 -19.71 3.85 -3.75
CA GLU A 70 -21.15 3.84 -4.02
C GLU A 70 -21.59 2.53 -4.70
N GLN A 71 -20.72 1.91 -5.52
CA GLN A 71 -21.00 0.60 -6.10
C GLN A 71 -20.89 -0.54 -5.08
N ALA A 72 -19.93 -0.46 -4.14
CA ALA A 72 -19.86 -1.38 -3.01
C ALA A 72 -21.15 -1.31 -2.18
N GLU A 73 -21.60 -0.11 -1.79
CA GLU A 73 -22.85 0.09 -1.04
C GLU A 73 -24.05 -0.51 -1.79
N LYS A 74 -24.16 -0.28 -3.10
CA LYS A 74 -25.22 -0.89 -3.94
C LYS A 74 -25.17 -2.40 -3.94
N ALA A 75 -23.98 -3.01 -4.00
CA ALA A 75 -23.82 -4.46 -3.93
C ALA A 75 -24.19 -5.01 -2.55
N PHE A 76 -23.80 -4.30 -1.49
CA PHE A 76 -24.17 -4.60 -0.11
C PHE A 76 -25.69 -4.61 0.08
N PHE A 77 -26.39 -3.58 -0.41
CA PHE A 77 -27.86 -3.52 -0.34
C PHE A 77 -28.55 -4.63 -1.15
N LYS A 78 -27.90 -5.15 -2.19
CA LYS A 78 -28.40 -6.30 -2.98
C LYS A 78 -28.06 -7.65 -2.34
N GLY A 79 -27.28 -7.68 -1.26
CA GLY A 79 -26.80 -8.92 -0.63
C GLY A 79 -25.74 -9.66 -1.45
N ASP A 80 -25.15 -9.01 -2.45
CA ASP A 80 -24.12 -9.61 -3.31
C ASP A 80 -22.74 -9.36 -2.68
N ARG A 81 -22.28 -10.36 -1.92
CA ARG A 81 -21.04 -10.28 -1.17
C ARG A 81 -19.80 -10.33 -2.08
N ASP A 82 -19.85 -11.10 -3.16
CA ASP A 82 -18.72 -11.23 -4.08
C ASP A 82 -18.48 -9.91 -4.83
N THR A 83 -19.56 -9.29 -5.31
CA THR A 83 -19.47 -7.96 -5.96
C THR A 83 -19.09 -6.88 -4.94
N TYR A 84 -19.56 -6.97 -3.70
CA TYR A 84 -19.14 -6.06 -2.63
C TYR A 84 -17.65 -6.15 -2.35
N ASP A 85 -17.13 -7.36 -2.12
CA ASP A 85 -15.71 -7.59 -1.82
C ASP A 85 -14.82 -7.10 -2.98
N TRP A 86 -15.25 -7.33 -4.22
CA TRP A 86 -14.58 -6.80 -5.41
C TRP A 86 -14.47 -5.27 -5.42
N TRP A 87 -15.56 -4.55 -5.12
CA TRP A 87 -15.54 -3.08 -5.08
C TRP A 87 -14.76 -2.53 -3.88
N VAL A 88 -14.75 -3.24 -2.75
CA VAL A 88 -13.91 -2.89 -1.59
C VAL A 88 -12.43 -3.02 -1.95
N ASP A 89 -12.04 -4.08 -2.64
CA ASP A 89 -10.66 -4.28 -3.08
C ASP A 89 -10.22 -3.20 -4.09
N ILE A 90 -11.07 -2.83 -5.06
CA ILE A 90 -10.81 -1.70 -5.96
C ILE A 90 -10.65 -0.40 -5.18
N THR A 91 -11.56 -0.13 -4.23
CA THR A 91 -11.51 1.08 -3.41
C THR A 91 -10.23 1.12 -2.58
N ARG A 92 -9.78 -0.02 -2.04
CA ARG A 92 -8.53 -0.13 -1.27
C ARG A 92 -7.28 0.14 -2.10
N THR A 93 -7.28 -0.29 -3.36
CA THR A 93 -6.18 -0.06 -4.30
C THR A 93 -6.11 1.41 -4.73
N LEU A 94 -7.26 2.10 -4.84
CA LEU A 94 -7.32 3.52 -5.19
C LEU A 94 -7.05 4.44 -4.01
N ASP A 95 -7.73 4.20 -2.88
CA ASP A 95 -7.65 5.02 -1.68
C ASP A 95 -7.90 4.17 -0.41
N ARG A 96 -6.83 3.97 0.35
CA ARG A 96 -6.85 3.17 1.58
C ARG A 96 -7.67 3.80 2.70
N ARG A 97 -7.80 5.14 2.75
CA ARG A 97 -8.59 5.86 3.76
C ARG A 97 -10.08 5.75 3.46
N VAL A 98 -10.47 5.88 2.20
CA VAL A 98 -11.87 5.68 1.78
C VAL A 98 -12.29 4.24 2.04
N ALA A 99 -11.44 3.26 1.73
CA ALA A 99 -11.74 1.85 2.02
C ALA A 99 -11.91 1.55 3.52
N ALA A 100 -11.13 2.19 4.39
CA ALA A 100 -11.27 2.04 5.84
C ALA A 100 -12.62 2.57 6.38
N SER A 101 -13.17 3.62 5.76
CA SER A 101 -14.51 4.12 6.09
C SER A 101 -15.64 3.16 5.71
N VAL A 102 -15.42 2.32 4.70
CA VAL A 102 -16.38 1.32 4.22
C VAL A 102 -16.35 0.06 5.08
N SER A 103 -15.17 -0.35 5.55
CA SER A 103 -14.99 -1.55 6.37
C SER A 103 -15.27 -1.34 7.87
N GLY A 104 -15.70 -0.14 8.28
CA GLY A 104 -16.07 0.15 9.66
C GLY A 104 -14.89 0.14 10.66
N GLN A 105 -13.64 0.17 10.19
CA GLN A 105 -12.44 0.28 11.02
C GLN A 105 -12.27 1.72 11.51
N THR A 106 -13.24 2.18 12.29
CA THR A 106 -13.10 3.36 13.14
C THR A 106 -12.42 2.85 14.41
N GLU A 107 -11.09 2.86 14.44
CA GLU A 107 -10.34 2.80 15.70
C GLU A 107 -10.94 3.89 16.62
N PRO A 108 -11.62 3.53 17.72
CA PRO A 108 -12.07 4.53 18.65
C PRO A 108 -10.80 5.12 19.27
N LEU A 109 -10.58 6.41 19.01
CA LEU A 109 -9.53 7.18 19.66
C LEU A 109 -9.62 6.89 21.16
N SER A 110 -8.66 6.13 21.66
CA SER A 110 -8.48 5.83 23.07
C SER A 110 -8.16 7.16 23.76
N SER A 111 -9.23 7.78 24.25
CA SER A 111 -9.21 8.96 25.10
C SER A 111 -8.44 8.59 26.37
N THR A 112 -7.14 8.85 26.36
CA THR A 112 -6.32 8.77 27.57
C THR A 112 -6.48 10.13 28.27
N PRO A 113 -7.14 10.20 29.43
CA PRO A 113 -7.14 11.44 30.21
C PRO A 113 -5.71 11.66 30.72
N GLY A 114 -5.11 12.79 30.31
CA GLY A 114 -3.79 13.19 30.77
C GLY A 114 -3.77 13.35 32.30
N PRO A 115 -2.71 12.92 33.00
CA PRO A 115 -2.62 13.09 34.44
C PRO A 115 -2.34 14.56 34.73
N GLY A 116 -3.38 15.31 35.06
CA GLY A 116 -3.26 16.56 35.80
C GLY A 116 -3.56 16.29 37.27
N ALA A 117 -2.56 16.32 38.13
CA ALA A 117 -2.66 16.85 39.50
C ALA A 117 -1.32 16.76 40.25
N ARG A 118 -0.84 17.98 40.59
CA ARG A 118 0.04 18.37 41.70
C ARG A 118 1.54 18.29 41.51
#